data_AF-A0A433UHU2-F1
#
_entry.id   AF-A0A433UHU2-F1
#
_cell.length_a   1.000
_cell.length_b   1.000
_cell.length_c   1.000
_cell.angle_alpha   90.00
_cell.angle_beta   90.00
_cell.angle_gamma   90.00
#
_symmetry.space_group_name_H-M   'P 1'
#
loop_
_entity.id
_entity.type
_entity.pdbx_description
1 polymer ?
#
loop_
_entity_poly.entity_id
_entity_poly.type
_entity_poly.pdbx_seq_one_letter_code
_entity_poly.pdbx_strand_id
1 'polypeptide(L)'
;MTTLSLLQKISVLAATSAIAVMATTGKASATTFYLGNGLNLPQISSSFSYSEDGISLVATGTQNSGASRNVYQSILGLGVANNNNILNVGGNQIDGGTGLGETLKLTFTNTAVKLLSATFSRVGSNDSFKLLVDGNQFIAADIPGGNFLDLDISKFTFSPSPTGTVFGFTVTDGNDDYLVKYVEVEAVPEPASVLGLLAFGAMGAGSMIKRKQQQKAMVKA
;
A
#
# COMPACT_ATOMS: atom_id res chain seq x y z
N MET A 1 -74.79 8.39 -41.30
CA MET A 1 -73.52 8.02 -41.95
C MET A 1 -72.41 8.06 -40.92
N THR A 2 -71.95 6.89 -40.53
CA THR A 2 -70.80 6.63 -39.66
C THR A 2 -69.55 6.49 -40.52
N THR A 3 -68.47 7.21 -40.20
CA THR A 3 -67.10 6.76 -40.50
C THR A 3 -66.16 7.27 -39.40
N LEU A 4 -65.78 6.34 -38.51
CA LEU A 4 -64.62 6.44 -37.64
C LEU A 4 -63.35 6.13 -38.46
N SER A 5 -62.30 6.94 -38.33
CA SER A 5 -60.90 6.54 -38.56
C SER A 5 -60.12 7.04 -37.33
N LEU A 6 -59.72 6.25 -36.33
CA LEU A 6 -58.80 5.12 -36.28
C LEU A 6 -57.38 5.48 -36.80
N LEU A 7 -56.39 5.24 -35.93
CA LEU A 7 -54.94 5.49 -36.03
C LEU A 7 -54.50 6.93 -35.74
N GLN A 8 -53.54 7.23 -34.85
CA GLN A 8 -52.49 6.42 -34.23
C GLN A 8 -52.00 7.18 -32.98
N LYS A 9 -52.31 6.70 -31.77
CA LYS A 9 -51.65 7.17 -30.55
C LYS A 9 -50.25 6.56 -30.52
N ILE A 10 -49.24 7.33 -30.94
CA ILE A 10 -47.84 6.95 -30.77
C ILE A 10 -47.49 7.20 -29.29
N SER A 11 -47.72 6.21 -28.45
CA SER A 11 -47.20 6.16 -27.09
C SER A 11 -45.69 5.96 -27.15
N VAL A 12 -44.93 7.05 -27.03
CA VAL A 12 -43.48 7.01 -26.81
C VAL A 12 -43.25 6.54 -25.38
N LEU A 13 -43.01 5.24 -25.21
CA LEU A 13 -42.55 4.66 -23.96
C LEU A 13 -41.06 5.03 -23.80
N ALA A 14 -40.78 6.13 -23.09
CA ALA A 14 -39.43 6.45 -22.66
C ALA A 14 -39.07 5.52 -21.49
N ALA A 15 -38.43 4.39 -21.79
CA ALA A 15 -37.87 3.52 -20.76
C ALA A 15 -36.55 4.14 -20.23
N THR A 16 -36.66 4.93 -19.16
CA THR A 16 -35.51 5.45 -18.43
C THR A 16 -34.93 4.34 -17.55
N SER A 17 -34.05 3.51 -18.10
CA SER A 17 -33.29 2.53 -17.30
C SER A 17 -32.14 3.25 -16.61
N ALA A 18 -32.37 3.74 -15.39
CA ALA A 18 -31.31 4.14 -14.48
C ALA A 18 -30.60 2.86 -13.97
N ILE A 19 -29.47 2.51 -14.58
CA ILE A 19 -28.59 1.47 -14.03
C ILE A 19 -27.77 2.14 -12.92
N ALA A 20 -28.24 2.01 -11.69
CA ALA A 20 -27.42 2.31 -10.52
C ALA A 20 -26.36 1.21 -10.41
N VAL A 21 -25.16 1.45 -10.93
CA VAL A 21 -23.99 0.63 -10.62
C VAL A 21 -23.62 0.94 -9.17
N MET A 22 -24.18 0.19 -8.23
CA MET A 22 -23.70 0.17 -6.86
C MET A 22 -22.37 -0.59 -6.84
N ALA A 23 -21.27 0.12 -7.13
CA ALA A 23 -19.96 -0.37 -6.78
C ALA A 23 -19.91 -0.46 -5.26
N THR A 24 -20.07 -1.66 -4.71
CA THR A 24 -19.83 -1.91 -3.30
C THR A 24 -18.32 -1.77 -3.08
N THR A 25 -17.86 -0.56 -2.79
CA THR A 25 -16.53 -0.35 -2.24
C THR A 25 -16.55 -0.97 -0.85
N GLY A 26 -16.19 -2.25 -0.74
CA GLY A 26 -15.87 -2.83 0.56
C GLY A 26 -14.86 -1.90 1.22
N LYS A 27 -15.16 -1.39 2.42
CA LYS A 27 -14.17 -0.65 3.19
C LYS A 27 -12.99 -1.61 3.37
N ALA A 28 -11.82 -1.25 2.85
CA ALA A 28 -10.64 -2.06 3.07
C ALA A 28 -10.41 -2.10 4.59
N SER A 29 -10.32 -3.30 5.15
CA SER A 29 -9.93 -3.46 6.55
C SER A 29 -8.44 -3.15 6.67
N ALA A 30 -8.03 -2.63 7.83
CA ALA A 30 -6.62 -2.56 8.14
C ALA A 30 -6.06 -3.99 8.27
N THR A 31 -4.87 -4.20 7.70
CA THR A 31 -4.08 -5.42 7.75
C THR A 31 -2.79 -5.12 8.50
N THR A 32 -2.41 -5.97 9.44
CA THR A 32 -1.18 -5.81 10.23
C THR A 32 -0.16 -6.87 9.82
N PHE A 33 1.02 -6.44 9.41
CA PHE A 33 2.16 -7.32 9.20
C PHE A 33 3.00 -7.38 10.47
N TYR A 34 3.20 -8.58 11.01
CA TYR A 34 4.27 -8.83 11.97
C TYR A 34 5.56 -9.12 11.19
N LEU A 35 6.57 -8.27 11.36
CA LEU A 35 7.79 -8.35 10.58
C LEU A 35 8.89 -9.19 11.24
N GLY A 36 8.71 -9.60 12.50
CA GLY A 36 9.61 -10.55 13.15
C GLY A 36 9.47 -11.97 12.61
N ASN A 37 10.33 -12.88 13.06
CA ASN A 37 10.30 -14.28 12.63
C ASN A 37 9.52 -15.21 13.56
N GLY A 38 9.07 -14.75 14.74
CA GLY A 38 8.40 -15.58 15.74
C GLY A 38 9.28 -16.71 16.32
N LEU A 39 10.58 -16.72 16.00
CA LEU A 39 11.55 -17.74 16.40
C LEU A 39 12.61 -17.14 17.33
N ASN A 40 13.14 -17.93 18.26
CA ASN A 40 14.16 -17.44 19.19
C ASN A 40 15.51 -17.10 18.52
N LEU A 41 15.78 -17.59 17.31
CA LEU A 41 17.04 -17.36 16.62
C LEU A 41 16.89 -16.30 15.51
N PRO A 42 17.68 -15.22 15.54
CA PRO A 42 17.69 -14.24 14.46
C PRO A 42 18.21 -14.81 13.14
N GLN A 43 17.85 -14.14 12.04
CA GLN A 43 18.23 -14.51 10.68
C GLN A 43 18.70 -13.27 9.92
N ILE A 44 19.61 -13.47 8.97
CA ILE A 44 20.05 -12.45 8.01
C ILE A 44 19.86 -13.00 6.60
N SER A 45 19.21 -12.22 5.75
CA SER A 45 18.92 -12.56 4.36
C SER A 45 18.96 -11.31 3.50
N SER A 46 19.11 -11.42 2.18
CA SER A 46 18.98 -10.26 1.29
C SER A 46 17.57 -9.65 1.31
N SER A 47 16.57 -10.45 1.66
CA SER A 47 15.17 -10.03 1.73
C SER A 47 14.32 -10.99 2.58
N PHE A 48 13.17 -10.50 3.03
CA PHE A 48 12.09 -11.30 3.62
C PHE A 48 10.76 -10.95 2.96
N SER A 49 9.90 -11.94 2.75
CA SER A 49 8.61 -11.76 2.08
C SER A 49 7.47 -12.16 3.00
N TYR A 50 6.37 -11.43 2.92
CA TYR A 50 5.17 -11.59 3.73
C TYR A 50 3.92 -11.52 2.85
N SER A 51 2.86 -12.17 3.29
CA SER A 51 1.55 -12.08 2.64
C SER A 51 0.45 -12.19 3.68
N GLU A 52 -0.39 -11.17 3.79
CA GLU A 52 -1.50 -11.10 4.74
C GLU A 52 -2.71 -10.46 4.06
N ASP A 53 -3.90 -11.02 4.24
CA ASP A 53 -5.17 -10.53 3.66
C ASP A 53 -5.11 -10.21 2.14
N GLY A 54 -4.31 -10.96 1.39
CA GLY A 54 -4.12 -10.74 -0.05
C GLY A 54 -3.21 -9.57 -0.40
N ILE A 55 -2.57 -8.91 0.57
CA ILE A 55 -1.51 -7.91 0.38
C ILE A 55 -0.16 -8.62 0.48
N SER A 56 0.73 -8.41 -0.49
CA SER A 56 2.09 -8.97 -0.47
C SER A 56 3.13 -7.88 -0.23
N LEU A 57 4.10 -8.18 0.65
CA LEU A 57 5.15 -7.26 1.10
C LEU A 57 6.51 -7.94 0.98
N VAL A 58 7.51 -7.22 0.46
CA VAL A 58 8.92 -7.64 0.45
C VAL A 58 9.77 -6.60 1.17
N ALA A 59 10.54 -7.03 2.16
CA ALA A 59 11.48 -6.22 2.89
C ALA A 59 12.90 -6.37 2.33
N THR A 60 13.61 -5.25 2.11
CA THR A 60 15.01 -5.20 1.65
C THR A 60 15.77 -4.09 2.39
N GLY A 61 17.11 -4.19 2.43
CA GLY A 61 17.98 -3.18 3.05
C GLY A 61 18.80 -2.41 2.02
N THR A 62 19.04 -1.13 2.26
CA THR A 62 20.03 -0.34 1.52
C THR A 62 20.79 0.60 2.45
N GLN A 63 21.98 1.02 2.03
CA GLN A 63 22.71 2.14 2.64
C GLN A 63 22.45 3.44 1.86
N ASN A 64 22.79 4.60 2.44
CA ASN A 64 22.61 5.93 1.83
C ASN A 64 23.23 6.10 0.44
N SER A 65 24.31 5.36 0.12
CA SER A 65 24.88 5.36 -1.24
C SER A 65 24.05 4.60 -2.27
N GLY A 66 22.95 3.98 -1.85
CA GLY A 66 22.07 3.16 -2.68
C GLY A 66 22.46 1.70 -2.79
N ALA A 67 23.62 1.29 -2.25
CA ALA A 67 24.02 -0.12 -2.31
C ALA A 67 23.12 -1.01 -1.46
N SER A 68 22.88 -2.22 -1.93
CA SER A 68 22.07 -3.22 -1.20
C SER A 68 22.75 -3.67 0.09
N ARG A 69 21.93 -3.93 1.10
CA ARG A 69 22.30 -4.52 2.38
C ARG A 69 21.37 -5.69 2.68
N ASN A 70 21.89 -6.65 3.44
CA ASN A 70 21.05 -7.70 3.96
C ASN A 70 20.12 -7.12 5.04
N VAL A 71 18.97 -7.75 5.20
CA VAL A 71 18.00 -7.47 6.25
C VAL A 71 18.25 -8.43 7.40
N TYR A 72 18.24 -7.91 8.61
CA TYR A 72 18.20 -8.70 9.84
C TYR A 72 16.76 -8.89 10.29
N GLN A 73 16.41 -10.10 10.73
CA GLN A 73 15.09 -10.43 11.28
C GLN A 73 15.24 -11.16 12.62
N SER A 74 14.47 -10.73 13.62
CA SER A 74 14.37 -11.38 14.93
C SER A 74 12.94 -11.29 15.47
N ILE A 75 12.68 -11.79 16.68
CA ILE A 75 11.38 -11.59 17.36
C ILE A 75 11.02 -10.11 17.56
N LEU A 76 12.03 -9.24 17.58
CA LEU A 76 11.88 -7.81 17.81
C LEU A 76 11.52 -7.07 16.52
N GLY A 77 11.66 -7.67 15.34
CA GLY A 77 11.33 -7.05 14.07
C GLY A 77 12.47 -7.12 13.06
N LEU A 78 12.44 -6.20 12.11
CA LEU A 78 13.43 -6.04 11.05
C LEU A 78 14.37 -4.87 11.28
N GLY A 79 15.62 -5.08 10.92
CA GLY A 79 16.65 -4.04 10.82
C GLY A 79 17.48 -4.23 9.55
N VAL A 80 18.52 -3.41 9.38
CA VAL A 80 19.49 -3.57 8.31
C VAL A 80 20.77 -4.15 8.89
N ALA A 81 21.33 -5.14 8.23
CA ALA A 81 22.51 -5.84 8.74
C ALA A 81 23.77 -5.15 8.20
N ASN A 82 24.59 -4.59 9.11
CA ASN A 82 25.85 -3.95 8.72
C ASN A 82 26.91 -4.97 8.26
N ASN A 83 26.77 -6.22 8.70
CA ASN A 83 27.57 -7.39 8.34
C ASN A 83 26.71 -8.66 8.43
N ASN A 84 27.27 -9.83 8.11
CA ASN A 84 26.54 -11.12 8.18
C ASN A 84 26.65 -11.80 9.56
N ASN A 85 26.79 -11.04 10.65
CA ASN A 85 26.87 -11.59 12.00
C ASN A 85 25.54 -11.39 12.75
N ILE A 86 24.77 -12.46 12.90
CA ILE A 86 23.48 -12.46 13.62
C ILE A 86 23.60 -12.06 15.10
N LEU A 87 24.77 -12.20 15.71
CA LEU A 87 25.01 -11.87 17.12
C LEU A 87 25.37 -10.38 17.32
N ASN A 88 25.60 -9.63 16.24
CA ASN A 88 25.88 -8.20 16.30
C ASN A 88 24.59 -7.39 16.45
N VAL A 89 23.92 -7.53 17.60
CA VAL A 89 22.58 -6.97 17.82
C VAL A 89 22.54 -5.46 17.61
N GLY A 90 23.57 -4.73 18.06
CA GLY A 90 23.70 -3.28 17.84
C GLY A 90 23.81 -2.89 16.36
N GLY A 91 24.60 -3.62 15.58
CA GLY A 91 24.81 -3.37 14.15
C GLY A 91 23.79 -4.00 13.20
N ASN A 92 22.71 -4.56 13.75
CA ASN A 92 21.65 -5.24 13.00
C ASN A 92 20.32 -4.45 13.08
N GLN A 93 20.42 -3.14 13.29
CA GLN A 93 19.31 -2.19 13.41
C GLN A 93 19.23 -1.34 12.15
N ILE A 94 18.23 -0.49 12.04
CA ILE A 94 18.27 0.61 11.07
C ILE A 94 19.08 1.70 11.76
N ASP A 95 20.36 1.84 11.40
CA ASP A 95 21.30 2.71 12.11
C ASP A 95 21.83 3.84 11.20
N GLY A 96 22.00 5.01 11.81
CA GLY A 96 22.57 6.20 11.19
C GLY A 96 24.07 6.39 11.37
N GLY A 97 24.70 5.58 12.23
CA GLY A 97 26.08 5.69 12.70
C GLY A 97 27.09 6.09 11.63
N THR A 98 28.16 6.76 12.07
CA THR A 98 29.30 7.50 11.43
C THR A 98 29.58 7.51 9.91
N GLY A 99 28.81 6.90 9.01
CA GLY A 99 29.00 7.10 7.58
C GLY A 99 27.97 6.55 6.62
N LEU A 100 27.01 5.70 7.01
CA LEU A 100 26.29 4.92 5.99
C LEU A 100 24.76 4.98 5.97
N GLY A 101 24.09 5.56 6.98
CA GLY A 101 22.64 5.75 7.07
C GLY A 101 21.80 4.70 6.35
N GLU A 102 21.23 3.80 7.12
CA GLU A 102 20.56 2.62 6.56
C GLU A 102 19.08 2.87 6.32
N THR A 103 18.53 2.19 5.32
CA THR A 103 17.11 2.24 5.00
C THR A 103 16.56 0.83 4.86
N LEU A 104 15.58 0.49 5.70
CA LEU A 104 14.72 -0.68 5.50
C LEU A 104 13.58 -0.31 4.55
N LYS A 105 13.52 -0.96 3.39
CA LYS A 105 12.48 -0.73 2.38
C LYS A 105 11.44 -1.84 2.43
N LEU A 106 10.19 -1.44 2.57
CA LEU A 106 9.00 -2.27 2.51
C LEU A 106 8.30 -2.04 1.17
N THR A 107 8.37 -3.01 0.27
CA THR A 107 7.77 -2.95 -1.07
C THR A 107 6.51 -3.79 -1.14
N PHE A 108 5.37 -3.15 -1.32
CA PHE A 108 4.07 -3.78 -1.57
C PHE A 108 3.94 -4.12 -3.05
N THR A 109 3.93 -5.41 -3.38
CA THR A 109 4.18 -5.87 -4.75
C THR A 109 2.95 -5.95 -5.64
N ASN A 110 1.76 -6.02 -5.06
CA ASN A 110 0.52 -6.28 -5.78
C ASN A 110 -0.56 -5.21 -5.61
N THR A 111 -0.38 -4.24 -4.71
CA THR A 111 -1.32 -3.12 -4.53
C THR A 111 -0.63 -1.95 -3.85
N ALA A 112 -1.14 -0.73 -4.08
CA ALA A 112 -0.79 0.42 -3.27
C ALA A 112 -1.54 0.36 -1.94
N VAL A 113 -0.89 0.82 -0.87
CA VAL A 113 -1.47 0.80 0.48
C VAL A 113 -1.36 2.16 1.13
N LYS A 114 -2.27 2.46 2.07
CA LYS A 114 -2.09 3.50 3.07
C LYS A 114 -1.35 2.91 4.26
N LEU A 115 -0.26 3.54 4.68
CA LEU A 115 0.43 3.17 5.91
C LEU A 115 -0.22 3.90 7.09
N LEU A 116 -0.95 3.15 7.91
CA LEU A 116 -1.71 3.69 9.05
C LEU A 116 -0.80 3.89 10.26
N SER A 117 0.06 2.92 10.54
CA SER A 117 1.00 2.98 11.65
C SER A 117 2.22 2.08 11.46
N ALA A 118 3.27 2.38 12.21
CA ALA A 118 4.44 1.53 12.37
C ALA A 118 4.72 1.34 13.86
N THR A 119 5.06 0.11 14.25
CA THR A 119 5.52 -0.20 15.59
C THR A 119 7.00 -0.51 15.55
N PHE A 120 7.78 0.28 16.28
CA PHE A 120 9.22 0.16 16.44
C PHE A 120 9.55 -0.66 17.68
N SER A 121 10.74 -1.25 17.70
CA SER A 121 11.30 -1.87 18.89
C SER A 121 12.79 -1.53 19.00
N ARG A 122 13.32 -1.78 20.20
CA ARG A 122 14.66 -1.33 20.61
C ARG A 122 14.82 0.18 20.55
N VAL A 123 13.77 0.88 20.95
CA VAL A 123 13.73 2.33 20.90
C VAL A 123 14.44 2.91 22.13
N GLY A 124 15.49 3.67 21.90
CA GLY A 124 16.22 4.52 22.84
C GLY A 124 15.53 5.86 23.08
N SER A 125 16.01 6.61 24.07
CA SER A 125 15.37 7.87 24.50
C SER A 125 15.52 9.05 23.52
N ASN A 126 16.33 8.91 22.47
CA ASN A 126 16.63 9.95 21.50
C ASN A 126 16.37 9.49 20.05
N ASP A 127 15.74 8.34 19.85
CA ASP A 127 15.57 7.80 18.50
C ASP A 127 14.54 8.56 17.69
N SER A 128 14.95 8.91 16.48
CA SER A 128 14.16 9.55 15.46
C SER A 128 14.17 8.72 14.18
N PHE A 129 13.13 8.87 13.38
CA PHE A 129 13.05 8.22 12.07
C PHE A 129 12.63 9.21 10.98
N LYS A 130 12.99 8.87 9.76
CA LYS A 130 12.46 9.41 8.52
C LYS A 130 11.70 8.32 7.78
N LEU A 131 10.53 8.68 7.26
CA LEU A 131 9.79 7.85 6.34
C LEU A 131 9.96 8.39 4.92
N LEU A 132 10.37 7.51 4.02
CA LEU A 132 10.31 7.71 2.58
C LEU A 132 9.07 7.01 2.03
N VAL A 133 8.36 7.65 1.11
CA VAL A 133 7.22 7.10 0.38
C VAL A 133 7.53 7.21 -1.09
N ASP A 134 7.63 6.06 -1.76
CA ASP A 134 8.03 5.95 -3.17
C ASP A 134 9.32 6.74 -3.49
N GLY A 135 10.27 6.72 -2.54
CA GLY A 135 11.58 7.37 -2.64
C GLY A 135 11.62 8.84 -2.20
N ASN A 136 10.48 9.47 -1.91
CA ASN A 136 10.43 10.86 -1.44
C ASN A 136 10.27 10.91 0.09
N GLN A 137 10.98 11.81 0.77
CA GLN A 137 10.76 12.00 2.20
C GLN A 137 9.35 12.51 2.47
N PHE A 138 8.60 11.77 3.29
CA PHE A 138 7.25 12.13 3.72
C PHE A 138 7.28 12.82 5.09
N ILE A 139 8.00 12.26 6.06
CA ILE A 139 8.12 12.80 7.42
C ILE A 139 9.49 12.49 8.02
N ALA A 140 9.91 13.35 8.96
CA ALA A 140 10.94 13.07 9.96
C ALA A 140 10.31 13.34 11.34
N ALA A 141 10.43 12.41 12.28
CA ALA A 141 9.80 12.53 13.60
C ALA A 141 10.52 11.68 14.65
N ASP A 142 10.38 12.08 15.90
CA ASP A 142 10.80 11.29 17.05
C ASP A 142 9.95 10.01 17.14
N ILE A 143 10.57 8.88 17.47
CA ILE A 143 9.83 7.68 17.83
C ILE A 143 9.29 7.90 19.25
N PRO A 144 7.96 7.82 19.47
CA PRO A 144 7.41 8.10 20.79
C PRO A 144 7.94 7.11 21.83
N GLY A 145 8.00 7.50 23.10
CA GLY A 145 8.51 6.62 24.15
C GLY A 145 10.03 6.53 24.15
N GLY A 146 10.57 5.33 24.36
CA GLY A 146 11.99 5.08 24.46
C GLY A 146 12.50 5.06 25.90
N ASN A 147 13.57 4.33 26.14
CA ASN A 147 14.26 4.30 27.43
C ASN A 147 15.77 4.21 27.25
N PHE A 148 16.52 4.52 28.31
CA PHE A 148 17.99 4.51 28.29
C PHE A 148 18.63 3.13 28.01
N LEU A 149 17.85 2.04 27.99
CA LEU A 149 18.35 0.70 27.72
C LEU A 149 18.09 0.24 26.28
N ASP A 150 17.42 1.05 25.44
CA ASP A 150 17.04 0.75 24.06
C ASP A 150 16.24 -0.57 23.96
N LEU A 151 15.29 -0.74 24.89
CA LEU A 151 14.43 -1.93 24.99
C LEU A 151 12.96 -1.63 24.76
N ASP A 152 12.58 -0.37 24.51
CA ASP A 152 11.17 -0.01 24.41
C ASP A 152 10.55 -0.49 23.09
N ILE A 153 9.22 -0.62 23.11
CA ILE A 153 8.39 -0.90 21.93
C ILE A 153 7.38 0.21 21.82
N SER A 154 7.36 0.88 20.67
CA SER A 154 6.54 2.07 20.49
C SER A 154 5.80 2.09 19.16
N LYS A 155 4.59 2.64 19.16
CA LYS A 155 3.73 2.76 17.97
C LYS A 155 3.63 4.23 17.55
N PHE A 156 4.01 4.51 16.30
CA PHE A 156 3.75 5.78 15.64
C PHE A 156 2.55 5.65 14.70
N THR A 157 1.58 6.56 14.82
CA THR A 157 0.39 6.60 13.95
C THR A 157 0.49 7.76 12.99
N PHE A 158 0.30 7.52 11.69
CA PHE A 158 0.44 8.56 10.66
C PHE A 158 -0.86 9.35 10.48
N SER A 159 -0.78 10.67 10.61
CA SER A 159 -1.90 11.60 10.38
C SER A 159 -1.43 12.83 9.58
N PRO A 160 -1.77 12.94 8.29
CA PRO A 160 -2.50 11.95 7.49
C PRO A 160 -1.65 10.70 7.18
N SER A 161 -2.31 9.57 6.92
CA SER A 161 -1.64 8.32 6.52
C SER A 161 -1.10 8.40 5.08
N PRO A 162 0.21 8.20 4.86
CA PRO A 162 0.77 8.23 3.51
C PRO A 162 0.29 7.05 2.67
N THR A 163 0.16 7.26 1.36
CA THR A 163 -0.18 6.23 0.37
C THR A 163 1.00 5.99 -0.55
N GLY A 164 1.34 4.74 -0.81
CA GLY A 164 2.44 4.38 -1.72
C GLY A 164 2.55 2.87 -1.95
N THR A 165 3.54 2.46 -2.75
CA THR A 165 3.90 1.06 -2.93
C THR A 165 5.23 0.72 -2.26
N VAL A 166 6.07 1.71 -1.97
CA VAL A 166 7.35 1.53 -1.26
C VAL A 166 7.43 2.47 -0.07
N PHE A 167 7.69 1.90 1.11
CA PHE A 167 7.91 2.65 2.34
C PHE A 167 9.33 2.38 2.85
N GLY A 168 10.15 3.44 2.91
CA GLY A 168 11.52 3.37 3.41
C GLY A 168 11.61 3.93 4.82
N PHE A 169 11.98 3.10 5.80
CA PHE A 169 12.31 3.55 7.15
C PHE A 169 13.81 3.79 7.22
N THR A 170 14.21 5.01 7.51
CA THR A 170 15.62 5.43 7.61
C THR A 170 15.79 6.36 8.81
N VAL A 171 17.02 6.56 9.23
CA VAL A 171 17.36 7.41 10.38
C VAL A 171 17.41 8.92 10.06
N THR A 172 17.33 9.75 11.11
CA THR A 172 17.45 11.20 10.98
C THR A 172 18.90 11.66 11.04
N ASP A 173 19.66 11.12 12.00
CA ASP A 173 21.07 11.39 12.22
C ASP A 173 21.84 10.13 12.64
N GLY A 174 23.07 10.30 13.14
CA GLY A 174 24.00 9.21 13.43
C GLY A 174 23.86 8.53 14.78
N ASN A 175 22.91 8.95 15.63
CA ASN A 175 22.66 8.35 16.94
C ASN A 175 21.32 7.60 17.04
N ASP A 176 20.56 7.56 15.95
CA ASP A 176 19.28 6.87 15.88
C ASP A 176 19.49 5.40 15.51
N ASP A 177 18.94 4.48 16.30
CA ASP A 177 18.96 3.05 15.96
C ASP A 177 17.70 2.32 16.44
N TYR A 178 17.02 1.61 15.53
CA TYR A 178 15.78 0.90 15.88
C TYR A 178 15.48 -0.27 14.96
N LEU A 179 14.47 -1.07 15.33
CA LEU A 179 13.88 -2.12 14.49
C LEU A 179 12.43 -1.78 14.17
N VAL A 180 11.93 -2.23 13.01
CA VAL A 180 10.50 -2.16 12.66
C VAL A 180 9.85 -3.51 12.93
N LYS A 181 8.95 -3.55 13.91
CA LYS A 181 8.31 -4.78 14.39
C LYS A 181 6.97 -5.07 13.72
N TYR A 182 6.14 -4.04 13.55
CA TYR A 182 4.85 -4.16 12.88
C TYR A 182 4.63 -2.99 11.94
N VAL A 183 3.87 -3.23 10.87
CA VAL A 183 3.24 -2.18 10.08
C VAL A 183 1.77 -2.48 9.88
N GLU A 184 0.94 -1.45 10.03
CA GLU A 184 -0.50 -1.53 9.82
C GLU A 184 -0.85 -0.75 8.56
N VAL A 185 -1.50 -1.40 7.61
CA VAL A 185 -1.79 -0.85 6.29
C VAL A 185 -3.24 -1.07 5.90
N GLU A 186 -3.74 -0.22 5.02
CA GLU A 186 -5.05 -0.38 4.38
C GLU A 186 -4.85 -0.45 2.86
N ALA A 187 -5.37 -1.49 2.21
CA ALA A 187 -5.31 -1.59 0.75
C ALA A 187 -6.05 -0.40 0.11
N VAL A 188 -5.42 0.26 -0.87
CA VAL A 188 -6.11 1.24 -1.69
C VAL A 188 -6.90 0.48 -2.76
N PRO A 189 -8.23 0.62 -2.83
CA PRO A 189 -9.00 -0.04 -3.88
C PRO A 189 -8.46 0.38 -5.25
N GLU A 190 -8.02 -0.59 -6.05
CA GLU A 190 -7.72 -0.31 -7.44
C GLU A 190 -8.99 0.27 -8.09
N PRO A 191 -8.88 1.28 -8.96
CA PRO A 191 -10.02 1.78 -9.71
C PRO A 191 -10.47 0.76 -10.78
N ALA A 192 -10.98 -0.39 -10.33
CA ALA A 192 -11.67 -1.40 -11.16
C ALA A 192 -12.84 -0.79 -11.95
N SER A 193 -13.29 0.39 -11.54
CA SER A 193 -14.37 1.15 -12.13
C SER A 193 -14.03 1.75 -13.48
N VAL A 194 -12.79 2.17 -13.77
CA VAL A 194 -12.54 2.97 -15.00
C VAL A 194 -12.54 2.08 -16.25
N LEU A 195 -11.86 0.94 -16.21
CA LEU A 195 -11.86 -0.03 -17.32
C LEU A 195 -13.20 -0.75 -17.45
N GLY A 196 -13.85 -1.08 -16.34
CA GLY A 196 -15.21 -1.62 -16.33
C GLY A 196 -16.23 -0.63 -16.94
N LEU A 197 -16.25 0.63 -16.49
CA LEU A 197 -17.13 1.65 -17.06
C LEU A 197 -16.82 1.94 -18.53
N LEU A 198 -15.57 1.92 -18.95
CA LEU A 198 -15.21 2.08 -20.36
C LEU A 198 -15.69 0.89 -21.21
N ALA A 199 -15.54 -0.34 -20.70
CA ALA A 199 -16.01 -1.54 -21.39
C ALA A 199 -17.54 -1.55 -21.52
N PHE A 200 -18.27 -1.23 -20.43
CA PHE A 200 -19.74 -1.12 -20.47
C PHE A 200 -20.21 0.08 -21.31
N GLY A 201 -19.51 1.21 -21.24
CA GLY A 201 -19.80 2.40 -22.05
C GLY A 201 -19.60 2.17 -23.55
N ALA A 202 -18.53 1.49 -23.93
CA ALA A 202 -18.24 1.15 -25.33
C ALA A 202 -19.25 0.13 -25.89
N MET A 203 -19.65 -0.87 -25.10
CA MET A 203 -20.70 -1.83 -25.50
C MET A 203 -22.08 -1.14 -25.64
N GLY A 204 -22.40 -0.18 -24.76
CA GLY A 204 -23.61 0.63 -24.86
C GLY A 204 -23.65 1.47 -26.14
N ALA A 205 -22.58 2.19 -26.44
CA ALA A 205 -22.49 3.02 -27.66
C ALA A 205 -22.53 2.20 -28.95
N GLY A 206 -21.84 1.05 -29.00
CA GLY A 206 -21.82 0.16 -30.17
C GLY A 206 -23.20 -0.41 -30.52
N SER A 207 -23.99 -0.79 -29.51
CA SER A 207 -25.34 -1.32 -29.72
C SER A 207 -26.32 -0.29 -30.30
N MET A 208 -26.24 0.98 -29.88
CA MET A 208 -27.05 2.07 -30.44
C MET A 208 -26.70 2.40 -31.89
N ILE A 209 -25.41 2.35 -32.26
CA ILE A 209 -24.98 2.61 -33.63
C ILE A 209 -25.48 1.51 -34.57
N LYS A 210 -25.39 0.24 -34.16
CA LYS A 210 -25.89 -0.90 -34.94
C LYS A 210 -27.41 -0.80 -35.18
N ARG A 211 -28.17 -0.38 -34.17
CA ARG A 211 -29.62 -0.17 -34.28
C ARG A 211 -29.99 0.97 -35.25
N LYS A 212 -29.25 2.08 -35.20
CA LYS A 212 -29.43 3.20 -36.16
C LYS A 212 -29.10 2.81 -37.60
N GLN A 213 -28.08 1.97 -37.81
CA GLN A 213 -27.73 1.48 -39.15
C GLN A 213 -28.80 0.52 -39.71
N GLN A 214 -29.32 -0.39 -38.89
CA GLN A 214 -30.39 -1.32 -39.30
C GLN A 214 -31.71 -0.58 -39.63
N GLN A 215 -32.08 0.45 -38.87
CA GLN A 215 -33.25 1.27 -39.17
C GLN A 215 -33.11 2.05 -40.49
N LYS A 216 -31.91 2.56 -40.82
CA LYS A 216 -31.67 3.22 -42.12
C LYS A 216 -31.73 2.26 -43.31
N ALA A 217 -31.40 0.98 -43.12
CA ALA A 217 -31.47 -0.03 -44.17
C ALA A 217 -32.91 -0.48 -44.46
N MET A 218 -33.77 -0.60 -43.44
CA MET A 218 -35.18 -0.99 -43.62
C MET A 218 -36.06 0.10 -44.24
N VAL A 219 -35.70 1.38 -44.14
CA VAL A 219 -36.49 2.49 -44.73
C VAL A 219 -36.23 2.68 -46.24
N LYS A 220 -35.26 1.96 -46.81
CA LYS A 220 -34.90 2.02 -48.24
C LYS A 220 -35.40 0.83 -49.08
N ALA A 221 -36.13 -0.10 -48.49
CA ALA A 221 -36.80 -1.21 -49.19
C ALA A 221 -38.30 -0.91 -49.26
#